data_AF-K1U9I4-F1
#
_entry.id   AF-K1U9I4-F1
#
_cell.length_a   1.000
_cell.length_b   1.000
_cell.length_c   1.000
_cell.angle_alpha   90.00
_cell.angle_beta   90.00
_cell.angle_gamma   90.00
#
_symmetry.space_group_name_H-M   'P 1'
#
loop_
_entity.id
_entity.type
_entity.pdbx_description
1 polymer ?
#
loop_
_entity_poly.entity_id
_entity_poly.type
_entity_poly.pdbx_seq_one_letter_code
_entity_poly.pdbx_strand_id
1 'polypeptide(L)'
;MITYYKGGVRADGAEIVPNDAPEIMNLLKGLWATGCTQKVTEGVLAAESIWGENLNNIPGLTAAVKADLDSIQEKGMLETVKGIL
;
A
#
# COMPACT_ATOMS: atom_id res chain seq x y z
N MET A 1 -6.02 2.33 1.76
CA MET A 1 -4.66 2.70 2.23
C MET A 1 -3.76 1.47 2.12
N ILE A 2 -2.84 1.43 1.16
CA ILE A 2 -2.07 0.21 0.78
C ILE A 2 -1.33 -0.41 1.98
N THR A 3 -0.77 0.42 2.87
CA THR A 3 -0.11 -0.01 4.13
C THR A 3 -1.02 -0.79 5.08
N TYR A 4 -2.33 -0.52 5.11
CA TYR A 4 -3.25 -1.24 6.01
C TYR A 4 -3.24 -2.76 5.75
N TYR A 5 -3.10 -3.16 4.48
CA TYR A 5 -3.07 -4.56 4.08
C TYR A 5 -1.74 -5.27 4.37
N LYS A 6 -0.72 -4.53 4.82
CA LYS A 6 0.50 -5.13 5.39
C LYS A 6 0.20 -5.85 6.71
N GLY A 7 -0.91 -5.49 7.38
CA GLY A 7 -1.25 -5.98 8.72
C GLY A 7 -0.33 -5.40 9.79
N GLY A 8 -0.04 -6.19 10.81
CA GLY A 8 0.78 -5.81 11.95
C GLY A 8 -0.06 -5.64 13.23
N VAL A 9 0.50 -4.96 14.22
CA VAL A 9 -0.12 -4.79 15.54
C VAL A 9 -0.22 -3.31 15.84
N ARG A 10 -1.39 -2.88 16.31
CA ARG A 10 -1.64 -1.50 16.77
C ARG A 10 -0.91 -1.25 18.09
N ALA A 11 -0.80 0.02 18.47
CA ALA A 11 -0.14 0.41 19.72
C ALA A 11 -0.80 -0.19 20.98
N ASP A 12 -2.08 -0.55 20.90
CA ASP A 12 -2.86 -1.21 21.96
C ASP A 12 -2.74 -2.75 21.98
N GLY A 13 -1.91 -3.32 21.09
CA GLY A 13 -1.72 -4.77 20.99
C GLY A 13 -2.73 -5.49 20.10
N ALA A 14 -3.73 -4.80 19.55
CA ALA A 14 -4.69 -5.42 18.64
C ALA A 14 -4.07 -5.68 17.26
N GLU A 15 -4.28 -6.87 16.70
CA GLU A 15 -3.88 -7.18 15.33
C GLU A 15 -4.66 -6.33 14.31
N ILE A 16 -3.96 -5.90 13.27
CA ILE A 16 -4.56 -5.30 12.09
C ILE A 16 -4.94 -6.44 11.15
N VAL A 17 -6.22 -6.77 11.13
CA VAL A 17 -6.79 -7.79 10.26
C VAL A 17 -7.60 -7.10 9.15
N PRO A 18 -7.07 -6.99 7.92
CA PRO A 18 -7.83 -6.45 6.80
C PRO A 18 -8.98 -7.41 6.43
N ASN A 19 -10.11 -6.84 6.06
CA ASN A 19 -11.30 -7.59 5.64
C ASN A 19 -11.76 -7.11 4.27
N ASP A 20 -11.46 -7.91 3.24
CA ASP A 20 -11.75 -7.62 1.84
C ASP A 20 -11.94 -8.92 1.06
N ALA A 21 -12.25 -8.83 -0.23
CA ALA A 21 -12.40 -9.98 -1.10
C ALA A 21 -11.13 -10.86 -1.11
N PRO A 22 -11.25 -12.20 -1.11
CA PRO A 22 -10.10 -13.11 -1.03
C PRO A 22 -9.01 -12.85 -2.07
N GLU A 23 -9.40 -12.48 -3.29
CA GLU A 23 -8.49 -12.14 -4.38
C GLU A 23 -7.65 -10.89 -4.10
N ILE A 24 -8.25 -9.85 -3.49
CA ILE A 24 -7.55 -8.63 -3.09
C ILE A 24 -6.58 -8.94 -1.95
N MET A 25 -7.04 -9.73 -0.98
CA MET A 25 -6.21 -10.17 0.14
C MET A 25 -5.00 -10.98 -0.34
N ASN A 26 -5.18 -11.89 -1.29
CA ASN A 26 -4.10 -12.70 -1.84
C ASN A 26 -3.10 -11.86 -2.64
N LEU A 27 -3.59 -10.95 -3.48
CA LEU A 27 -2.76 -10.01 -4.23
C LEU A 27 -1.87 -9.21 -3.28
N LEU A 28 -2.48 -8.54 -2.29
CA LEU A 28 -1.76 -7.63 -1.39
C LEU A 28 -0.80 -8.37 -0.46
N LYS A 29 -1.16 -9.57 0.02
CA LYS A 29 -0.23 -10.43 0.77
C LYS A 29 0.99 -10.81 -0.07
N GLY A 30 0.78 -11.21 -1.32
CA GLY A 30 1.86 -11.55 -2.25
C GLY A 30 2.78 -10.36 -2.53
N LEU A 31 2.21 -9.18 -2.77
CA LEU A 31 2.97 -7.95 -2.98
C LEU A 31 3.76 -7.55 -1.73
N TRP A 32 3.14 -7.57 -0.55
CA TRP A 32 3.82 -7.22 0.70
C TRP A 32 4.91 -8.22 1.09
N ALA A 33 4.77 -9.50 0.73
CA ALA A 33 5.81 -10.51 0.93
C ALA A 33 7.11 -10.21 0.16
N THR A 34 7.07 -9.33 -0.85
CA THR A 34 8.29 -8.91 -1.56
C THR A 34 9.22 -8.03 -0.72
N GLY A 35 8.70 -7.40 0.35
CA GLY A 35 9.45 -6.42 1.14
C GLY A 35 9.86 -5.16 0.37
N CYS A 36 9.32 -4.94 -0.84
CA CYS A 36 9.75 -3.88 -1.74
C CYS A 36 8.58 -2.94 -2.07
N THR A 37 8.65 -1.71 -1.58
CA THR A 37 7.61 -0.69 -1.80
C THR A 37 7.41 -0.35 -3.27
N GLN A 38 8.44 -0.45 -4.11
CA GLN A 38 8.30 -0.32 -5.57
C GLN A 38 7.36 -1.39 -6.13
N LYS A 39 7.64 -2.67 -5.85
CA LYS A 39 6.82 -3.79 -6.33
C LYS A 39 5.40 -3.74 -5.79
N VAL A 40 5.23 -3.35 -4.52
CA VAL A 40 3.92 -3.13 -3.92
C VAL A 40 3.16 -2.04 -4.68
N THR A 41 3.79 -0.91 -4.96
CA THR A 41 3.17 0.21 -5.67
C THR A 41 2.76 -0.18 -7.08
N GLU A 42 3.70 -0.69 -7.87
CA GLU A 42 3.46 -1.10 -9.26
C GLU A 42 2.38 -2.17 -9.35
N GLY A 43 2.43 -3.18 -8.49
CA GLY A 43 1.48 -4.29 -8.48
C GLY A 43 0.07 -3.86 -8.09
N VAL A 44 -0.08 -2.95 -7.12
CA VAL A 44 -1.39 -2.40 -6.76
C VAL A 44 -1.95 -1.52 -7.89
N LEU A 45 -1.12 -0.66 -8.48
CA LEU A 45 -1.55 0.24 -9.54
C LEU A 45 -1.85 -0.50 -10.86
N ALA A 46 -1.20 -1.65 -11.10
CA ALA A 46 -1.47 -2.50 -12.25
C ALA A 46 -2.72 -3.39 -12.10
N ALA A 47 -3.37 -3.41 -10.94
CA ALA A 47 -4.52 -4.27 -10.68
C ALA A 47 -5.79 -3.73 -11.36
N GLU A 48 -5.94 -3.98 -12.66
CA GLU A 48 -7.09 -3.52 -13.46
C GLU A 48 -8.43 -4.04 -12.92
N SER A 49 -8.46 -5.18 -12.24
CA SER A 49 -9.68 -5.67 -11.57
C SER A 49 -10.15 -4.77 -10.42
N ILE A 50 -9.26 -3.96 -9.85
CA ILE A 50 -9.58 -2.99 -8.79
C ILE A 50 -9.92 -1.62 -9.40
N TRP A 51 -9.18 -1.20 -10.43
CA TRP A 51 -9.23 0.18 -10.95
C TRP A 51 -9.96 0.35 -12.28
N GLY A 52 -10.20 -0.74 -13.01
CA GLY A 52 -10.70 -0.72 -14.39
C GLY A 52 -9.63 -0.39 -15.45
N GLU A 53 -8.43 0.02 -15.03
CA GLU A 53 -7.29 0.33 -15.89
C GLU A 53 -5.95 0.17 -15.15
N ASN A 54 -4.84 0.13 -15.89
CA ASN A 54 -3.51 0.14 -15.30
C ASN A 54 -3.09 1.58 -14.97
N LEU A 55 -3.14 1.91 -13.67
CA LEU A 55 -2.82 3.25 -13.18
C LEU A 55 -1.34 3.63 -13.31
N ASN A 56 -0.44 2.67 -13.57
CA ASN A 56 0.97 3.00 -13.88
C ASN A 56 1.12 3.83 -15.17
N ASN A 57 0.08 3.85 -16.02
CA ASN A 57 0.06 4.68 -17.23
C ASN A 57 -0.11 6.17 -16.94
N ILE A 58 -0.48 6.55 -15.71
CA ILE A 58 -0.62 7.95 -15.29
C ILE A 58 0.77 8.48 -14.91
N PRO A 59 1.32 9.46 -15.66
CA PRO A 59 2.66 9.97 -15.40
C PRO A 59 2.82 10.51 -13.97
N GLY A 60 3.86 10.05 -13.27
CA GLY A 60 4.20 10.49 -11.92
C GLY A 60 3.42 9.83 -10.78
N LEU A 61 2.31 9.13 -11.06
CA LEU A 61 1.48 8.53 -10.01
C LEU A 61 2.23 7.43 -9.23
N THR A 62 2.88 6.49 -9.93
CA THR A 62 3.67 5.43 -9.29
C THR A 62 4.77 5.99 -8.40
N ALA A 63 5.45 7.06 -8.84
CA ALA A 63 6.51 7.69 -8.06
C ALA A 63 5.97 8.35 -6.79
N ALA A 64 4.84 9.07 -6.89
CA ALA A 64 4.20 9.72 -5.75
C ALA A 64 3.72 8.70 -4.71
N VAL A 65 2.99 7.66 -5.13
CA VAL A 65 2.48 6.63 -4.22
C VAL A 65 3.61 5.86 -3.55
N LYS A 66 4.70 5.56 -4.28
CA LYS A 66 5.88 4.92 -3.72
C LYS A 66 6.54 5.80 -2.65
N ALA A 67 6.69 7.11 -2.92
CA ALA A 67 7.27 8.05 -1.97
C ALA A 67 6.46 8.10 -0.66
N ASP A 68 5.13 8.09 -0.75
CA ASP A 68 4.26 8.02 0.42
C ASP A 68 4.43 6.69 1.18
N LEU A 69 4.52 5.57 0.48
CA LEU A 69 4.75 4.26 1.12
C LEU A 69 6.11 4.19 1.82
N ASP A 70 7.17 4.72 1.22
CA ASP A 70 8.49 4.80 1.85
C ASP A 70 8.44 5.69 3.10
N SER A 71 7.80 6.86 2.99
CA SER A 71 7.63 7.79 4.10
C SER A 71 6.87 7.15 5.26
N ILE A 72 5.81 6.39 4.98
CA ILE A 72 5.04 5.68 6.03
C ILE A 72 5.88 4.59 6.69
N GLN A 73 6.74 3.89 5.96
CA GLN A 73 7.62 2.86 6.53
C GLN A 73 8.70 3.47 7.42
N GLU A 74 9.24 4.62 7.03
CA GLU A 74 10.31 5.30 7.76
C GLU A 74 9.79 6.05 9.00
N LYS A 75 8.69 6.80 8.84
CA LYS A 75 8.23 7.80 9.80
C LYS A 75 6.91 7.44 10.47
N GLY A 76 6.20 6.46 9.93
CA GLY A 76 4.85 6.14 10.35
C GLY A 76 3.80 7.06 9.72
N MET A 77 2.57 6.58 9.73
CA MET A 77 1.43 7.18 9.04
C MET A 77 1.15 8.63 9.40
N LEU A 78 1.11 8.92 10.70
CA LEU A 78 0.74 10.24 11.21
C LEU A 78 1.74 11.31 10.77
N GLU A 79 3.03 11.00 10.84
CA GLU A 79 4.09 11.94 10.45
C GLU A 79 4.14 12.15 8.94
N THR A 80 3.89 11.10 8.14
CA THR A 80 3.76 11.26 6.68
C THR A 80 2.62 12.20 6.31
N VAL A 81 1.43 12.03 6.91
CA VAL A 81 0.26 12.86 6.59
C VAL A 81 0.48 14.33 6.95
N LYS A 82 1.14 14.61 8.08
CA LYS A 82 1.49 15.99 8.47
C LYS A 82 2.39 16.70 7.46
N GLY A 83 3.21 15.96 6.71
CA GLY A 83 4.09 16.52 5.68
C GLY A 83 3.42 16.79 4.33
N ILE A 84 2.16 16.36 4.15
CA ILE A 84 1.38 16.51 2.91
C ILE A 84 0.37 17.67 3.03
N LEU A 85 -0.06 17.98 4.26
CA LEU A 85 -1.01 19.06 4.60
C LEU A 85 -0.32 20.42 4.71
#